data_AF-A0A182PWM4-F1
#
_entry.id   AF-A0A182PWM4-F1
#
_cell.length_a   1.000
_cell.length_b   1.000
_cell.length_c   1.000
_cell.angle_alpha   90.00
_cell.angle_beta   90.00
_cell.angle_gamma   90.00
#
_symmetry.space_group_name_H-M   'P 1'
#
loop_
_entity.id
_entity.type
_entity.pdbx_description
1 polymer ?
#
loop_
_entity_poly.entity_id
_entity_poly.type
_entity_poly.pdbx_seq_one_letter_code
_entity_poly.pdbx_strand_id
1 'polypeptide(L)'
;SDATAPRDKTESDTELDDADDVSSHPTFSDEFSFKDSLCVWSLEANLSHRATNLLLKLIRKNNHLELPQDARTFLQTPSSACTQRMVATVSNGKMWYQGSANSIKSYYKNLSPNVMTLRLYFFVDGLPLHKSVMAQFWPILMRIFDEPEASIMTVALFYGEAKSSSVQDYPEPFVSVMNALQQFGISINGRAFQIRLRTIIADSPA
;
A
#
# COMPACT_ATOMS: atom_id res chain seq x y z
N SER A 1 62.04 -34.98 36.11
CA SER A 1 60.91 -35.43 35.29
C SER A 1 59.89 -34.30 35.33
N ASP A 2 60.18 -33.16 34.72
CA ASP A 2 60.25 -32.89 33.28
C ASP A 2 58.87 -32.85 32.61
N ALA A 3 58.64 -31.73 31.94
CA ALA A 3 57.36 -31.21 31.47
C ALA A 3 56.94 -31.85 30.15
N THR A 4 55.63 -32.03 29.92
CA THR A 4 55.06 -32.15 28.57
C THR A 4 53.57 -31.81 28.61
N ALA A 5 53.21 -30.67 27.99
CA ALA A 5 51.93 -30.51 27.31
C ALA A 5 52.07 -31.10 25.88
N PRO A 6 50.97 -31.43 25.20
CA PRO A 6 50.56 -30.50 24.14
C PRO A 6 49.04 -30.34 23.96
N ARG A 7 48.73 -29.22 23.29
CA ARG A 7 47.45 -28.80 22.69
C ARG A 7 47.11 -29.65 21.46
N ASP A 8 45.82 -29.89 21.22
CA ASP A 8 45.16 -29.88 19.90
C ASP A 8 43.63 -29.83 20.14
N LYS A 9 42.94 -28.70 20.01
CA LYS A 9 42.30 -28.13 18.79
C LYS A 9 41.55 -29.16 17.93
N THR A 10 40.23 -29.08 17.96
CA THR A 10 39.40 -29.31 16.78
C THR A 10 38.14 -28.47 16.91
N GLU A 11 38.04 -27.50 16.00
CA GLU A 11 36.93 -26.59 15.79
C GLU A 11 35.71 -27.38 15.29
N SER A 12 34.53 -27.11 15.86
CA SER A 12 33.26 -27.45 15.24
C SER A 12 32.57 -26.15 14.87
N ASP A 13 32.74 -25.75 13.61
CA ASP A 13 32.03 -24.65 12.99
C ASP A 13 30.52 -24.94 13.07
N THR A 14 29.82 -24.10 13.83
CA THR A 14 28.36 -24.01 13.74
C THR A 14 28.06 -22.79 12.89
N GLU A 15 27.66 -23.05 11.65
CA GLU A 15 27.16 -22.04 10.71
C GLU A 15 26.02 -21.28 11.39
N LEU A 16 26.23 -19.98 11.60
CA LEU A 16 25.19 -19.06 12.03
C LEU A 16 24.43 -18.62 10.79
N ASP A 17 23.19 -19.12 10.67
CA ASP A 17 22.19 -18.64 9.72
C ASP A 17 22.06 -17.12 9.84
N ASP A 18 22.40 -16.44 8.75
CA ASP A 18 22.18 -15.02 8.54
C ASP A 18 20.66 -14.80 8.46
N ALA A 19 20.07 -14.33 9.56
CA ALA A 19 18.70 -13.89 9.58
C ALA A 19 18.64 -12.57 8.80
N ASP A 20 18.35 -12.67 7.50
CA ASP A 20 18.01 -11.53 6.65
C ASP A 20 16.84 -10.77 7.28
N ASP A 21 17.18 -9.66 7.93
CA ASP A 21 16.29 -8.57 8.29
C ASP A 21 15.79 -7.96 6.97
N VAL A 22 14.68 -8.50 6.46
CA VAL A 22 13.96 -7.92 5.33
C VAL A 22 13.25 -6.65 5.80
N SER A 23 14.06 -5.62 6.04
CA SER A 23 13.69 -4.22 5.88
C SER A 23 12.95 -4.11 4.56
N SER A 24 11.65 -3.82 4.62
CA SER A 24 10.83 -3.49 3.47
C SER A 24 11.34 -2.17 2.87
N HIS A 25 12.46 -2.23 2.15
CA HIS A 25 12.95 -1.12 1.36
C HIS A 25 11.93 -0.86 0.24
N PRO A 26 11.55 0.40 0.00
CA PRO A 26 10.81 0.74 -1.19
C PRO A 26 11.66 0.30 -2.38
N THR A 27 11.15 -0.59 -3.23
CA THR A 27 11.74 -0.87 -4.54
C THR A 27 11.62 0.41 -5.36
N PHE A 28 12.65 1.25 -5.28
CA PHE A 28 12.92 2.30 -6.24
C PHE A 28 13.48 1.59 -7.46
N SER A 29 12.64 1.31 -8.46
CA SER A 29 13.17 0.87 -9.76
C SER A 29 13.95 2.03 -10.38
N ASP A 30 15.07 1.74 -11.03
CA ASP A 30 15.96 2.71 -11.68
C ASP A 30 15.30 3.51 -12.83
N GLU A 31 14.04 3.23 -13.14
CA GLU A 31 13.24 3.92 -14.16
C GLU A 31 12.66 5.27 -13.71
N PHE A 32 12.70 5.60 -12.41
CA PHE A 32 12.06 6.81 -11.89
C PHE A 32 12.98 8.02 -11.87
N SER A 33 12.46 9.18 -12.33
CA SER A 33 13.15 10.45 -12.14
C SER A 33 13.23 10.81 -10.65
N PHE A 34 14.22 11.60 -10.25
CA PHE A 34 14.36 12.10 -8.87
C PHE A 34 13.07 12.76 -8.36
N LYS A 35 12.38 13.51 -9.23
CA LYS A 35 11.09 14.14 -8.94
C LYS A 35 10.01 13.11 -8.61
N ASP A 36 9.93 12.02 -9.36
CA ASP A 36 8.91 10.99 -9.16
C ASP A 36 9.17 10.21 -7.87
N SER A 37 10.42 9.81 -7.62
CA SER A 37 10.82 9.14 -6.39
C SER A 37 10.52 9.99 -5.15
N LEU A 38 10.85 11.27 -5.20
CA LEU A 38 10.56 12.21 -4.13
C LEU A 38 9.05 12.40 -3.91
N CYS A 39 8.27 12.40 -5.00
CA CYS A 39 6.83 12.54 -4.92
C CYS A 39 6.19 11.30 -4.29
N VAL A 40 6.55 10.10 -4.74
CA VAL A 40 6.10 8.82 -4.15
C VAL A 40 6.41 8.78 -2.67
N TRP A 41 7.66 9.08 -2.30
CA TRP A 41 8.08 9.13 -0.90
C TRP A 41 7.25 10.13 -0.08
N SER A 42 6.97 11.32 -0.62
CA SER A 42 6.19 12.34 0.11
C SER A 42 4.75 11.90 0.38
N LEU A 43 4.16 11.11 -0.53
CA LEU A 43 2.83 10.52 -0.37
C LEU A 43 2.86 9.36 0.62
N GLU A 44 3.83 8.45 0.52
CA GLU A 44 3.99 7.31 1.43
C GLU A 44 4.25 7.78 2.88
N ALA A 45 5.04 8.83 3.06
CA ALA A 45 5.30 9.46 4.34
C ALA A 45 4.14 10.34 4.86
N ASN A 46 3.05 10.48 4.09
CA ASN A 46 1.87 11.29 4.41
C ASN A 46 2.23 12.73 4.85
N LEU A 47 3.15 13.36 4.11
CA LEU A 47 3.61 14.70 4.45
C LEU A 47 2.50 15.74 4.21
N SER A 48 2.36 16.67 5.15
CA SER A 48 1.49 17.83 4.95
C SER A 48 2.01 18.71 3.81
N HIS A 49 1.11 19.40 3.09
CA HIS A 49 1.51 20.36 2.04
C HIS A 49 2.53 21.40 2.55
N ARG A 50 2.44 21.80 3.82
CA ARG A 50 3.41 22.70 4.45
C ARG A 50 4.79 22.07 4.52
N ALA A 51 4.89 20.82 4.99
CA ALA A 51 6.15 20.10 5.09
C ALA A 51 6.76 19.88 3.70
N THR A 52 5.95 19.45 2.73
CA THR A 52 6.35 19.29 1.33
C THR A 52 6.85 20.60 0.73
N ASN A 53 6.16 21.73 0.97
CA ASN A 53 6.62 23.05 0.52
C ASN A 53 7.97 23.47 1.11
N LEU A 54 8.21 23.21 2.40
CA LEU A 54 9.49 23.50 3.03
C LEU A 54 10.62 22.66 2.44
N LEU A 55 10.35 21.38 2.22
CA LEU A 55 11.29 20.46 1.60
C LEU A 55 11.62 20.87 0.16
N LEU A 56 10.61 21.18 -0.66
CA LEU A 56 10.79 21.64 -2.03
C LEU A 56 11.64 22.92 -2.08
N LYS A 57 11.41 23.87 -1.17
CA LYS A 57 12.24 25.09 -1.06
C LYS A 57 13.70 24.76 -0.73
N LEU A 58 13.95 23.82 0.19
CA LEU A 58 15.29 23.40 0.57
C LEU A 58 16.02 22.74 -0.60
N ILE A 59 15.34 21.82 -1.30
CA ILE A 59 15.91 21.07 -2.42
C ILE A 59 16.18 21.98 -3.62
N ARG A 60 15.26 22.92 -3.93
CA ARG A 60 15.46 23.92 -4.98
C ARG A 60 16.64 24.86 -4.69
N LYS A 61 16.88 25.19 -3.42
CA LYS A 61 18.05 25.98 -3.01
C LYS A 61 19.38 25.24 -3.29
N ASN A 62 19.34 23.90 -3.28
CA ASN A 62 20.48 23.02 -3.54
C ASN A 62 20.48 22.49 -4.99
N ASN A 63 20.27 23.38 -5.98
CA ASN A 63 20.42 23.12 -7.42
C ASN A 63 19.32 22.30 -8.14
N HIS A 64 18.19 21.99 -7.52
CA HIS A 64 17.06 21.33 -8.22
C HIS A 64 15.94 22.32 -8.59
N LEU A 65 16.24 23.34 -9.38
CA LEU A 65 15.27 24.38 -9.75
C LEU A 65 14.08 23.87 -10.59
N GLU A 66 14.22 22.69 -11.19
CA GLU A 66 13.20 21.95 -11.95
C GLU A 66 12.01 21.47 -11.10
N LEU A 67 12.18 21.40 -9.77
CA LEU A 67 11.09 20.99 -8.88
C LEU A 67 10.07 22.13 -8.68
N PRO A 68 8.78 21.81 -8.61
CA PRO A 68 7.74 22.79 -8.32
C PRO A 68 7.95 23.46 -6.95
N GLN A 69 7.51 24.72 -6.81
CA GLN A 69 7.57 25.44 -5.53
C GLN A 69 6.47 25.01 -4.56
N ASP A 70 5.35 24.56 -5.12
CA ASP A 70 4.12 24.31 -4.41
C ASP A 70 3.79 22.83 -4.43
N ALA A 71 3.44 22.29 -3.27
CA ALA A 71 3.06 20.91 -3.03
C ALA A 71 1.88 20.50 -3.91
N ARG A 72 0.94 21.41 -4.20
CA ARG A 72 -0.18 21.11 -5.10
C ARG A 72 0.30 20.86 -6.52
N THR A 73 1.25 21.66 -7.02
CA THR A 73 1.84 21.46 -8.36
C THR A 73 2.78 20.26 -8.39
N PHE A 74 3.47 19.98 -7.29
CA PHE A 74 4.31 18.80 -7.13
C PHE A 74 3.50 17.50 -7.08
N LEU A 75 2.33 17.51 -6.43
CA LEU A 75 1.46 16.36 -6.21
C LEU A 75 0.28 16.26 -7.21
N GLN A 76 0.18 17.17 -8.19
CA GLN A 76 -0.94 17.22 -9.14
C GLN A 76 -0.99 15.96 -10.04
N THR A 77 -2.21 15.48 -10.31
CA THR A 77 -2.54 14.37 -11.24
C THR A 77 -3.06 14.98 -12.56
N PRO A 78 -2.66 14.51 -13.78
CA PRO A 78 -2.47 13.12 -14.17
C PRO A 78 -1.19 12.81 -14.99
N SER A 79 -0.11 13.58 -14.89
CA SER A 79 1.12 13.35 -15.70
C SER A 79 2.36 12.97 -14.89
N SER A 80 2.30 12.88 -13.56
CA SER A 80 3.43 12.46 -12.73
C SER A 80 3.41 10.95 -12.51
N ALA A 81 4.55 10.28 -12.72
CA ALA A 81 4.70 8.85 -12.49
C ALA A 81 4.40 8.49 -11.01
N CYS A 82 4.52 9.49 -10.14
CA CYS A 82 4.09 9.49 -8.74
C CYS A 82 2.67 8.94 -8.49
N THR A 83 1.66 9.38 -9.26
CA THR A 83 0.29 8.84 -9.12
C THR A 83 0.04 7.64 -10.03
N GLN A 84 0.86 7.47 -11.08
CA GLN A 84 0.83 6.29 -11.94
C GLN A 84 1.16 5.00 -11.17
N ARG A 85 1.97 5.09 -10.10
CA ARG A 85 2.19 3.98 -9.16
C ARG A 85 0.95 3.62 -8.34
N MET A 86 0.03 4.57 -8.14
CA MET A 86 -1.28 4.32 -7.52
C MET A 86 -2.34 3.91 -8.53
N VAL A 87 -2.15 4.26 -9.81
CA VAL A 87 -3.09 4.01 -10.92
C VAL A 87 -2.42 3.10 -11.95
N ALA A 88 -2.51 1.78 -11.75
CA ALA A 88 -1.99 0.81 -12.71
C ALA A 88 -2.91 0.71 -13.94
N THR A 89 -2.33 0.64 -15.14
CA THR A 89 -3.07 0.22 -16.33
C THR A 89 -3.31 -1.28 -16.21
N VAL A 90 -4.57 -1.69 -16.09
CA VAL A 90 -4.96 -3.11 -16.02
C VAL A 90 -5.80 -3.37 -17.26
N SER A 91 -5.28 -4.20 -18.17
CA SER A 91 -5.93 -4.64 -19.41
C SER A 91 -6.59 -3.50 -20.22
N ASN A 92 -7.90 -3.32 -20.09
CA ASN A 92 -8.75 -2.36 -20.80
C ASN A 92 -9.12 -1.13 -19.95
N GLY A 93 -8.43 -0.90 -18.83
CA GLY A 93 -8.80 0.13 -17.87
C GLY A 93 -7.65 0.65 -17.01
N LYS A 94 -8.02 1.46 -16.03
CA LYS A 94 -7.15 2.07 -15.03
C LYS A 94 -7.61 1.64 -13.65
N MET A 95 -6.69 1.21 -12.81
CA MET A 95 -6.98 0.76 -11.45
C MET A 95 -6.26 1.66 -10.45
N TRP A 96 -7.02 2.40 -9.66
CA TRP A 96 -6.48 3.02 -8.45
C TRP A 96 -6.49 2.03 -7.28
N TYR A 97 -5.39 1.91 -6.54
CA TYR A 97 -5.31 1.04 -5.36
C TYR A 97 -4.76 1.76 -4.14
N GLN A 98 -5.58 1.86 -3.08
CA GLN A 98 -5.17 2.36 -1.76
C GLN A 98 -4.65 1.23 -0.87
N GLY A 99 -5.28 0.06 -0.95
CA GLY A 99 -4.94 -1.13 -0.18
C GLY A 99 -5.54 -1.17 1.21
N SER A 100 -6.00 -2.37 1.62
CA SER A 100 -6.75 -2.60 2.85
C SER A 100 -5.98 -2.16 4.11
N ALA A 101 -4.67 -2.41 4.16
CA ALA A 101 -3.82 -2.04 5.28
C ALA A 101 -3.78 -0.52 5.50
N ASN A 102 -3.63 0.24 4.42
CA ASN A 102 -3.58 1.70 4.46
C ASN A 102 -4.94 2.28 4.84
N SER A 103 -6.03 1.74 4.31
CA SER A 103 -7.38 2.17 4.68
C SER A 103 -7.66 1.95 6.17
N ILE A 104 -7.28 0.79 6.73
CA ILE A 104 -7.40 0.50 8.17
C ILE A 104 -6.55 1.46 9.00
N LYS A 105 -5.26 1.63 8.66
CA LYS A 105 -4.36 2.54 9.39
C LYS A 105 -4.85 3.99 9.35
N SER A 106 -5.39 4.43 8.23
CA SER A 106 -5.96 5.77 8.07
C SER A 106 -7.16 5.98 8.99
N TYR A 107 -8.08 5.01 9.03
CA TYR A 107 -9.24 5.06 9.93
C TYR A 107 -8.81 5.13 11.40
N TYR A 108 -7.85 4.30 11.82
CA TYR A 108 -7.36 4.29 13.20
C TYR A 108 -6.22 5.28 13.50
N LYS A 109 -6.00 6.29 12.65
CA LYS A 109 -4.90 7.26 12.85
C LYS A 109 -4.98 7.97 14.20
N ASN A 110 -6.18 8.28 14.66
CA ASN A 110 -6.44 8.98 15.93
C ASN A 110 -7.37 8.17 16.86
N LEU A 111 -7.58 6.89 16.56
CA LEU A 111 -8.48 6.00 17.29
C LEU A 111 -7.72 4.72 17.65
N SER A 112 -8.15 4.02 18.67
CA SER A 112 -7.59 2.69 19.01
C SER A 112 -8.70 1.66 18.94
N PRO A 113 -8.50 0.54 18.23
CA PRO A 113 -9.47 -0.55 18.25
C PRO A 113 -9.62 -1.07 19.69
N ASN A 114 -10.86 -1.31 20.11
CA ASN A 114 -11.17 -1.95 21.41
C ASN A 114 -11.18 -3.48 21.33
N VAL A 115 -10.79 -4.05 20.19
CA VAL A 115 -10.80 -5.49 19.89
C VAL A 115 -9.41 -5.96 19.49
N MET A 116 -9.10 -7.25 19.69
CA MET A 116 -7.82 -7.84 19.26
C MET A 116 -7.87 -8.39 17.81
N THR A 117 -9.06 -8.52 17.25
CA THR A 117 -9.28 -9.05 15.91
C THR A 117 -10.23 -8.13 15.16
N LEU A 118 -9.82 -7.68 13.97
CA LEU A 118 -10.62 -6.89 13.06
C LEU A 118 -11.18 -7.79 11.96
N ARG A 119 -12.51 -7.84 11.87
CA ARG A 119 -13.23 -8.58 10.85
C ARG A 119 -13.65 -7.64 9.72
N LEU A 120 -13.39 -8.03 8.49
CA LEU A 120 -13.60 -7.18 7.32
C LEU A 120 -14.72 -7.71 6.43
N TYR A 121 -15.58 -6.78 5.98
CA TYR A 121 -16.45 -6.97 4.83
C TYR A 121 -15.87 -6.28 3.62
N PHE A 122 -15.99 -6.92 2.46
CA PHE A 122 -15.73 -6.28 1.18
C PHE A 122 -17.00 -6.22 0.35
N PHE A 123 -17.16 -5.12 -0.38
CA PHE A 123 -18.22 -4.92 -1.34
C PHE A 123 -17.60 -4.63 -2.71
N VAL A 124 -18.05 -5.33 -3.74
CA VAL A 124 -17.61 -5.13 -5.12
C VAL A 124 -18.84 -4.84 -5.97
N ASP A 125 -18.99 -3.57 -6.34
CA ASP A 125 -20.19 -3.04 -7.01
C ASP A 125 -19.81 -2.47 -8.39
N GLY A 126 -20.74 -2.51 -9.35
CA GLY A 126 -20.61 -1.90 -10.66
C GLY A 126 -21.42 -0.61 -10.71
N LEU A 127 -20.75 0.54 -10.66
CA LEU A 127 -21.40 1.84 -10.77
C LEU A 127 -21.34 2.35 -12.22
N PRO A 128 -22.47 2.38 -12.95
CA PRO A 128 -22.50 3.00 -14.27
C PRO A 128 -22.28 4.51 -14.13
N LEU A 129 -21.27 5.03 -14.82
CA LEU A 129 -20.84 6.42 -14.65
C LEU A 129 -21.74 7.43 -15.35
N HIS A 130 -22.40 7.05 -16.45
CA HIS A 130 -23.43 7.83 -17.09
C HIS A 130 -24.09 7.00 -18.20
N LYS A 131 -25.33 7.33 -18.60
CA LYS A 131 -26.06 6.64 -19.68
C LYS A 131 -25.41 6.76 -21.07
N SER A 132 -24.38 7.61 -21.24
CA SER A 132 -23.78 7.93 -22.55
C SER A 132 -22.29 7.57 -22.69
N VAL A 133 -21.66 7.00 -21.67
CA VAL A 133 -20.25 6.61 -21.72
C VAL A 133 -20.18 5.11 -21.48
N MET A 134 -19.52 4.38 -22.38
CA MET A 134 -19.30 2.92 -22.24
C MET A 134 -18.45 2.56 -21.00
N ALA A 135 -17.91 3.54 -20.28
CA ALA A 135 -17.05 3.34 -19.12
C ALA A 135 -17.84 3.15 -17.82
N GLN A 136 -17.34 2.27 -16.97
CA GLN A 136 -17.91 1.88 -15.69
C GLN A 136 -16.86 2.02 -14.58
N PHE A 137 -17.31 2.35 -13.37
CA PHE A 137 -16.50 2.21 -12.17
C PHE A 137 -16.82 0.90 -11.45
N TRP A 138 -15.77 0.22 -11.03
CA TRP A 138 -15.87 -0.96 -10.19
C TRP A 138 -15.07 -0.74 -8.91
N PRO A 139 -15.64 -0.07 -7.89
CA PRO A 139 -14.99 0.06 -6.60
C PRO A 139 -14.91 -1.26 -5.85
N ILE A 140 -13.78 -1.49 -5.19
CA ILE A 140 -13.66 -2.44 -4.08
C ILE A 140 -13.75 -1.62 -2.81
N LEU A 141 -14.85 -1.80 -2.09
CA LEU A 141 -15.14 -1.12 -0.84
C LEU A 141 -14.93 -2.07 0.33
N MET A 142 -14.65 -1.51 1.51
CA MET A 142 -14.38 -2.25 2.73
C MET A 142 -15.09 -1.62 3.93
N ARG A 143 -15.60 -2.47 4.82
CA ARG A 143 -16.13 -2.06 6.13
C ARG A 143 -15.53 -2.93 7.23
N ILE A 144 -15.20 -2.31 8.36
CA ILE A 144 -14.79 -3.03 9.57
C ILE A 144 -16.07 -3.46 10.29
N PHE A 145 -16.30 -4.76 10.41
CA PHE A 145 -17.49 -5.32 11.07
C PHE A 145 -17.58 -4.87 12.53
N ASP A 146 -16.43 -4.83 13.22
CA ASP A 146 -16.35 -4.51 14.65
C ASP A 146 -16.57 -3.02 14.95
N GLU A 147 -16.63 -2.17 13.92
CA GLU A 147 -16.87 -0.73 14.04
C GLU A 147 -18.11 -0.35 13.19
N PRO A 148 -19.33 -0.51 13.73
CA PRO A 148 -20.55 -0.24 12.97
C PRO A 148 -20.71 1.23 12.57
N GLU A 149 -20.13 2.16 13.34
CA GLU A 149 -20.13 3.60 13.07
C GLU A 149 -19.07 4.01 12.02
N ALA A 150 -18.14 3.12 11.67
CA ALA A 150 -17.15 3.40 10.63
C ALA A 150 -17.82 3.54 9.25
N SER A 151 -17.49 4.63 8.57
CA SER A 151 -17.82 4.79 7.15
C SER A 151 -17.17 3.70 6.30
N ILE A 152 -17.85 3.34 5.20
CA ILE A 152 -17.29 2.45 4.18
C ILE A 152 -16.04 3.12 3.57
N MET A 153 -14.98 2.35 3.42
CA MET A 153 -13.69 2.79 2.87
C MET A 153 -13.50 2.24 1.47
N THR A 154 -13.04 3.06 0.54
CA THR A 154 -12.59 2.58 -0.77
C THR A 154 -11.19 1.97 -0.63
N VAL A 155 -11.00 0.76 -1.14
CA VAL A 155 -9.71 0.05 -1.14
C VAL A 155 -9.09 0.04 -2.53
N ALA A 156 -9.92 -0.11 -3.55
CA ALA A 156 -9.54 -0.03 -4.95
C ALA A 156 -10.66 0.59 -5.77
N LEU A 157 -10.31 1.15 -6.93
CA LEU A 157 -11.26 1.66 -7.90
C LEU A 157 -10.77 1.34 -9.31
N PHE A 158 -11.47 0.44 -9.99
CA PHE A 158 -11.24 0.19 -11.41
C PHE A 158 -12.13 1.08 -12.27
N TYR A 159 -11.57 1.56 -13.37
CA TYR A 159 -12.23 2.35 -14.40
C TYR A 159 -11.93 1.75 -15.78
N GLY A 160 -12.95 1.32 -16.50
CA GLY A 160 -12.79 0.74 -17.83
C GLY A 160 -14.12 0.55 -18.54
N GLU A 161 -14.08 0.09 -19.79
CA GLU A 161 -15.29 -0.10 -20.61
C GLU A 161 -16.18 -1.26 -20.13
N ALA A 162 -15.61 -2.23 -19.43
CA ALA A 162 -16.35 -3.33 -18.85
C ALA A 162 -15.62 -3.84 -17.60
N LYS A 163 -16.35 -4.54 -16.73
CA LYS A 163 -15.74 -5.37 -15.68
C LYS A 163 -14.65 -6.23 -16.32
N SER A 164 -13.49 -6.32 -15.66
CA SER A 164 -12.42 -7.16 -16.17
C SER A 164 -12.92 -8.59 -16.36
N SER A 165 -12.76 -9.13 -17.56
CA SER A 165 -13.39 -10.39 -17.98
C SER A 165 -12.85 -11.61 -17.23
N SER A 166 -11.68 -11.50 -16.59
CA SER A 166 -11.13 -12.54 -15.75
C SER A 166 -11.19 -12.15 -14.27
N VAL A 167 -11.52 -13.12 -13.41
CA VAL A 167 -11.30 -13.02 -11.96
C VAL A 167 -9.81 -12.81 -11.65
N GLN A 168 -8.91 -13.23 -12.56
CA GLN A 168 -7.46 -13.04 -12.45
C GLN A 168 -7.03 -11.60 -12.72
N ASP A 169 -7.90 -10.78 -13.32
CA ASP A 169 -7.65 -9.35 -13.53
C ASP A 169 -8.06 -8.52 -12.30
N TYR A 170 -8.76 -9.13 -11.33
CA TYR A 170 -8.84 -8.53 -10.00
C TYR A 170 -7.43 -8.41 -9.46
N PRO A 171 -7.14 -7.33 -8.72
CA PRO A 171 -5.77 -7.02 -8.38
C PRO A 171 -5.18 -8.20 -7.61
N GLU A 172 -4.24 -8.92 -8.23
CA GLU A 172 -3.30 -9.82 -7.57
C GLU A 172 -2.72 -9.14 -6.31
N PRO A 173 -2.43 -7.81 -6.33
CA PRO A 173 -2.08 -7.05 -5.13
C PRO A 173 -3.12 -7.06 -4.01
N PHE A 174 -4.42 -7.22 -4.28
CA PHE A 174 -5.43 -7.33 -3.25
C PHE A 174 -5.43 -8.69 -2.57
N VAL A 175 -5.37 -9.77 -3.36
CA VAL A 175 -5.40 -11.14 -2.83
C VAL A 175 -4.14 -11.40 -2.01
N SER A 176 -2.96 -11.05 -2.52
CA SER A 176 -1.69 -11.20 -1.82
C SER A 176 -1.66 -10.39 -0.52
N VAL A 177 -2.09 -9.12 -0.56
CA VAL A 177 -2.18 -8.27 0.63
C VAL A 177 -3.17 -8.82 1.65
N MET A 178 -4.34 -9.30 1.23
CA MET A 178 -5.33 -9.87 2.14
C MET A 178 -4.85 -11.17 2.77
N ASN A 179 -4.13 -12.02 2.04
CA ASN A 179 -3.51 -13.21 2.60
C ASN A 179 -2.44 -12.85 3.63
N ALA A 180 -1.56 -11.89 3.30
CA ALA A 180 -0.55 -11.40 4.23
C ALA A 180 -1.17 -10.80 5.50
N LEU A 181 -2.22 -9.97 5.38
CA LEU A 181 -2.93 -9.40 6.52
C LEU A 181 -3.57 -10.49 7.40
N GLN A 182 -4.14 -11.53 6.81
CA GLN A 182 -4.72 -12.64 7.57
C GLN A 182 -3.67 -13.52 8.24
N GLN A 183 -2.49 -13.66 7.65
CA GLN A 183 -1.40 -14.46 8.20
C GLN A 183 -0.62 -13.72 9.30
N PHE A 184 -0.25 -12.47 9.05
CA PHE A 184 0.67 -11.70 9.90
C PHE A 184 -0.04 -10.64 10.75
N GLY A 185 -1.32 -10.35 10.47
CA GLY A 185 -2.06 -9.28 11.13
C GLY A 185 -1.64 -7.89 10.66
N ILE A 186 -1.95 -6.88 11.48
CA ILE A 186 -1.59 -5.48 11.23
C ILE A 186 -1.19 -4.80 12.54
N SER A 187 -0.19 -3.91 12.47
CA SER A 187 0.16 -3.01 13.57
C SER A 187 -0.56 -1.66 13.42
N ILE A 188 -1.29 -1.27 14.47
CA ILE A 188 -2.01 0.00 14.57
C ILE A 188 -1.61 0.66 15.89
N ASN A 189 -1.05 1.86 15.83
CA ASN A 189 -0.60 2.63 17.01
C ASN A 189 0.30 1.82 17.96
N GLY A 190 1.19 0.99 17.40
CA GLY A 190 2.14 0.16 18.15
C GLY A 190 1.55 -1.13 18.75
N ARG A 191 0.28 -1.46 18.48
CA ARG A 191 -0.36 -2.71 18.91
C ARG A 191 -0.66 -3.60 17.71
N ALA A 192 -0.46 -4.91 17.87
CA ALA A 192 -0.75 -5.89 16.84
C ALA A 192 -2.20 -6.36 16.91
N PHE A 193 -2.84 -6.47 15.76
CA PHE A 193 -4.23 -6.90 15.60
C PHE A 193 -4.31 -8.00 14.54
N GLN A 194 -5.11 -9.02 14.82
CA GLN A 194 -5.40 -10.08 13.85
C GLN A 194 -6.42 -9.57 12.83
N ILE A 195 -6.23 -9.87 11.55
CA ILE A 195 -7.22 -9.61 10.51
C ILE A 195 -7.94 -10.90 10.13
N ARG A 196 -9.26 -10.82 9.93
CA ARG A 196 -10.09 -11.90 9.39
C ARG A 196 -11.01 -11.39 8.30
N LEU A 197 -11.00 -12.05 7.13
CA LEU A 197 -12.03 -11.86 6.13
C LEU A 197 -13.32 -12.49 6.62
N ARG A 198 -14.41 -11.72 6.69
CA ARG A 198 -15.72 -12.23 7.09
C ARG A 198 -16.59 -12.57 5.89
N THR A 199 -16.75 -11.63 4.96
CA THR A 199 -17.60 -11.82 3.78
C THR A 199 -17.15 -10.90 2.65
N ILE A 200 -17.26 -11.40 1.42
CA ILE A 200 -17.19 -10.61 0.19
C ILE A 200 -18.60 -10.59 -0.39
N ILE A 201 -19.15 -9.40 -0.61
CA ILE A 201 -20.47 -9.17 -1.19
C ILE A 201 -20.21 -8.58 -2.56
N ALA A 202 -20.68 -9.25 -3.61
CA ALA A 202 -20.45 -8.81 -4.97
C ALA A 202 -21.73 -9.00 -5.80
N ASP A 203 -22.01 -8.05 -6.67
CA ASP A 203 -23.08 -8.19 -7.64
C ASP A 203 -22.72 -9.27 -8.66
N SER A 204 -23.67 -10.18 -8.89
CA SER A 204 -23.59 -11.16 -9.96
C SER A 204 -23.66 -10.43 -11.31
N PRO A 205 -22.91 -10.88 -12.34
CA PRO A 205 -23.19 -10.43 -13.70
C PRO A 205 -24.67 -10.70 -14.02
N ALA A 206 -25.37 -9.72 -14.57
CA ALA A 206 -26.71 -9.89 -15.11
C ALA A 206 -26.69 -10.74 -16.38
#